data_AF-A0A2N1QXX2-F1
#
_entry.id   AF-A0A2N1QXX2-F1
#
_cell.length_a   1.000
_cell.length_b   1.000
_cell.length_c   1.000
_cell.angle_alpha   90.00
_cell.angle_beta   90.00
_cell.angle_gamma   90.00
#
_symmetry.space_group_name_H-M   'P 1'
#
loop_
_entity.id
_entity.type
_entity.pdbx_description
1 polymer ?
#
loop_
_entity_poly.entity_id
_entity_poly.type
_entity_poly.pdbx_seq_one_letter_code
_entity_poly.pdbx_strand_id
1 'polypeptide(L)'
;MFLSVAVVFFALLVLGIPIGFTLGIAGVVGLLLMGSGVGLLSMAPLQYFSGLDMFTLMAMPFFILAGELMNKAGITKRLVNFSNILVGHWRGGLAHANIIASVFFAGMTGAV
;
A
#
# COMPACT_ATOMS: atom_id res chain seq x y z
N MET A 1 -23.07 18.44 -14.23
CA MET A 1 -21.70 18.09 -13.83
C MET A 1 -21.66 16.92 -12.85
N PHE A 2 -22.21 17.01 -11.64
CA PHE A 2 -22.22 15.87 -10.70
C PHE A 2 -22.99 14.66 -11.23
N LEU A 3 -24.15 14.88 -11.85
CA LEU A 3 -24.94 13.79 -12.44
C LEU A 3 -24.20 13.07 -13.59
N SER A 4 -23.53 13.82 -14.45
CA SER A 4 -22.75 13.26 -15.57
C SER A 4 -21.54 12.46 -15.09
N VAL A 5 -20.86 12.92 -14.03
CA VAL A 5 -19.77 12.17 -13.38
C VAL A 5 -20.30 10.87 -12.76
N ALA A 6 -21.43 10.92 -12.06
CA ALA A 6 -22.06 9.72 -11.47
C ALA A 6 -22.46 8.69 -12.54
N VAL A 7 -23.06 9.14 -13.65
CA VAL A 7 -23.45 8.26 -14.76
C VAL A 7 -22.22 7.58 -15.37
N VAL A 8 -21.14 8.31 -15.64
CA VAL A 8 -19.89 7.73 -16.17
C VAL A 8 -19.27 6.75 -15.17
N PHE A 9 -19.22 7.10 -13.89
CA PHE A 9 -18.69 6.24 -12.83
C PHE A 9 -19.45 4.90 -12.74
N PHE A 10 -20.78 4.93 -12.64
CA PHE A 10 -21.57 3.70 -12.53
C PHE A 10 -21.59 2.90 -13.84
N ALA A 11 -21.59 3.55 -15.00
CA ALA A 11 -21.50 2.85 -16.28
C ALA A 11 -20.18 2.06 -16.40
N LEU A 12 -19.03 2.67 -16.06
CA LEU A 12 -17.73 2.01 -16.10
C LEU A 12 -17.60 0.88 -15.06
N LEU A 13 -18.23 1.02 -13.89
CA LEU A 13 -18.30 -0.05 -12.88
C LEU A 13 -19.09 -1.26 -13.38
N VAL A 14 -20.25 -1.04 -14.01
CA VAL A 14 -21.07 -2.12 -14.57
C VAL A 14 -20.34 -2.83 -15.72
N LEU A 15 -19.52 -2.11 -16.47
CA LEU A 15 -18.63 -2.67 -17.49
C LEU A 15 -17.44 -3.47 -16.93
N GLY A 16 -17.28 -3.53 -15.61
CA GLY A 16 -16.22 -4.31 -14.95
C GLY A 16 -14.83 -3.69 -15.03
N ILE A 17 -14.73 -2.39 -15.32
CA ILE A 17 -13.45 -1.69 -15.39
C ILE A 17 -12.87 -1.54 -13.97
N PRO A 18 -11.55 -1.75 -13.77
CA PRO A 18 -10.94 -1.59 -12.45
C PRO A 18 -11.19 -0.19 -11.87
N ILE A 19 -11.55 -0.14 -10.59
CA ILE A 19 -11.99 1.08 -9.87
C ILE A 19 -11.06 2.28 -10.07
N GLY A 20 -9.74 2.07 -10.13
CA GLY A 20 -8.77 3.14 -10.36
C GLY A 20 -8.99 3.88 -11.69
N PHE A 21 -9.23 3.14 -12.78
CA PHE A 21 -9.53 3.73 -14.09
C PHE A 21 -10.91 4.39 -14.10
N THR A 22 -11.89 3.77 -13.45
CA THR A 22 -13.24 4.32 -13.34
C THR A 22 -13.25 5.69 -12.62
N LEU A 23 -12.51 5.81 -11.51
CA LEU A 23 -12.34 7.08 -10.80
C LEU A 23 -11.60 8.13 -11.62
N GLY A 24 -10.52 7.74 -12.32
CA GLY A 24 -9.75 8.64 -13.17
C GLY A 24 -10.57 9.21 -14.32
N ILE A 25 -11.28 8.35 -15.06
CA ILE A 25 -12.09 8.75 -16.23
C ILE A 25 -13.28 9.60 -15.78
N ALA A 26 -14.00 9.21 -14.72
CA ALA A 26 -15.11 10.00 -14.18
C ALA A 26 -14.63 11.37 -13.69
N GLY A 27 -13.46 11.43 -13.05
CA GLY A 27 -12.82 12.68 -12.63
C GLY A 27 -12.48 13.61 -13.79
N VAL A 28 -11.84 13.09 -14.85
CA VAL A 28 -11.49 13.88 -16.05
C VAL A 28 -12.74 14.43 -16.74
N VAL A 29 -13.81 13.63 -16.84
CA VAL A 29 -15.11 14.10 -17.37
C VAL A 29 -15.66 15.24 -16.52
N GLY A 30 -15.55 15.15 -15.19
CA GLY A 30 -15.94 16.23 -14.28
C GLY A 30 -15.16 17.53 -14.52
N LEU A 31 -13.83 17.43 -14.68
CA LEU A 31 -12.94 18.56 -14.94
C LEU A 31 -13.26 19.23 -16.29
N LEU A 32 -13.51 18.45 -17.34
CA LEU A 32 -13.86 18.96 -18.66
C LEU A 32 -15.19 19.74 -18.66
N LEU A 33 -16.16 19.28 -17.87
CA LEU A 33 -17.48 19.91 -17.76
C LEU A 33 -17.50 21.15 -16.86
N MET A 34 -16.45 21.39 -16.07
CA MET A 34 -16.35 22.54 -15.17
C MET A 34 -15.98 23.85 -15.90
N GLY A 35 -15.60 23.78 -17.17
CA GLY A 35 -15.34 24.96 -18.02
C GLY A 35 -14.03 25.71 -17.72
N SER A 36 -13.34 25.37 -16.63
CA SER A 36 -11.95 25.77 -16.40
C SER A 36 -11.08 25.02 -17.42
N GLY A 37 -10.65 25.70 -18.48
CA GLY A 37 -9.93 25.13 -19.62
C GLY A 37 -8.62 24.41 -19.28
N VAL A 38 -7.75 24.26 -20.30
CA VAL A 38 -6.48 23.50 -20.31
C VAL A 38 -5.63 23.61 -19.02
N GLY A 39 -5.74 24.70 -18.26
CA GLY A 39 -5.04 24.92 -16.99
C GLY A 39 -5.38 23.97 -15.84
N LEU A 40 -6.60 23.39 -15.76
CA LEU A 40 -6.90 22.40 -14.71
C LEU A 40 -6.47 20.98 -15.12
N LEU A 41 -6.51 20.69 -16.43
CA LEU A 41 -5.96 19.47 -17.00
C LEU A 41 -4.43 19.42 -16.92
N SER A 42 -3.74 20.57 -17.00
CA SER A 42 -2.28 20.61 -16.82
C SER A 42 -1.84 20.36 -15.37
N MET A 43 -2.73 20.56 -14.39
CA MET A 43 -2.48 20.23 -12.99
C MET A 43 -2.76 18.75 -12.67
N ALA A 44 -3.51 18.04 -13.52
CA ALA A 44 -3.85 16.63 -13.28
C ALA A 44 -2.62 15.70 -13.20
N PRO A 45 -1.59 15.81 -14.07
CA PRO A 45 -0.34 15.06 -13.91
C PRO A 45 0.38 15.40 -12.61
N LEU A 46 0.44 16.69 -12.25
CA LEU A 46 1.06 17.15 -11.00
C LEU A 46 0.37 16.56 -9.76
N GLN A 47 -0.97 16.56 -9.75
CA GLN A 47 -1.75 15.97 -8.66
C GLN A 47 -1.60 14.44 -8.62
N TYR A 48 -1.49 13.78 -9.77
CA TYR A 48 -1.26 12.35 -9.88
C TYR A 48 0.13 11.97 -9.33
N PHE A 49 1.18 12.69 -9.74
CA PHE A 49 2.53 12.50 -9.22
C PHE A 49 2.63 12.82 -7.72
N SER A 50 2.00 13.89 -7.26
CA SER A 50 1.92 14.21 -5.83
C SER A 50 1.17 13.13 -5.02
N GLY A 51 0.24 12.40 -5.63
CA GLY A 51 -0.40 11.24 -5.02
C GLY A 51 0.49 9.98 -5.04
N LEU A 52 1.43 9.88 -5.98
CA LEU A 52 2.44 8.82 -6.00
C LEU A 52 3.58 9.07 -5.00
N ASP A 53 3.83 10.34 -4.66
CA ASP A 53 4.72 10.76 -3.56
C ASP A 53 4.14 10.43 -2.17
N MET A 54 3.12 9.57 -2.08
CA MET A 54 2.72 9.00 -0.82
C MET A 54 3.88 8.20 -0.24
N PHE A 55 4.30 8.60 0.97
CA PHE A 55 5.28 7.92 1.82
C PHE A 55 5.14 6.39 1.76
N THR A 56 3.92 5.87 1.66
CA THR A 56 3.60 4.44 1.55
C THR A 56 4.22 3.75 0.33
N LEU A 57 4.21 4.37 -0.86
CA LEU A 57 4.76 3.77 -2.08
C LEU A 57 6.29 3.71 -2.04
N MET A 58 6.92 4.69 -1.40
CA MET A 58 8.36 4.70 -1.11
C MET A 58 8.72 3.76 0.05
N ALA A 59 7.87 3.65 1.08
CA ALA A 59 8.09 2.79 2.24
C ALA A 59 8.08 1.30 1.85
N MET A 60 7.21 0.90 0.91
CA MET A 60 7.12 -0.48 0.44
C MET A 60 8.46 -1.09 -0.04
N PRO A 61 9.20 -0.49 -0.99
CA PRO A 61 10.50 -1.02 -1.42
C PRO A 61 11.55 -0.95 -0.30
N PHE A 62 11.52 0.06 0.58
CA PHE A 62 12.42 0.11 1.72
C PHE A 62 12.16 -1.01 2.74
N PHE A 63 10.89 -1.40 2.97
CA PHE A 63 10.56 -2.55 3.81
C PHE A 63 11.00 -3.87 3.20
N ILE A 64 10.84 -4.03 1.89
CA ILE A 64 11.35 -5.21 1.17
C ILE A 64 12.87 -5.28 1.30
N LEU A 65 13.58 -4.16 1.09
CA LEU A 65 15.03 -4.09 1.22
C LEU A 65 15.49 -4.38 2.66
N ALA A 66 14.82 -3.82 3.67
CA ALA A 66 15.12 -4.08 5.07
C ALA A 66 14.94 -5.56 5.42
N GLY A 67 13.84 -6.18 4.96
CA GLY A 67 13.59 -7.61 5.14
C GLY A 67 14.69 -8.48 4.51
N GLU A 68 15.10 -8.16 3.28
CA GLU A 68 16.17 -8.87 2.58
C GLU A 68 17.53 -8.67 3.28
N LEU A 69 17.82 -7.47 3.75
CA LEU A 69 19.04 -7.17 4.52
C LEU A 69 19.08 -7.96 5.83
N MET A 70 17.96 -8.04 6.56
CA MET A 70 17.85 -8.81 7.80
C MET A 70 18.03 -10.30 7.57
N ASN A 71 17.52 -10.83 6.45
CA ASN A 71 17.73 -12.20 6.04
C ASN A 71 19.21 -12.47 5.72
N LYS A 72 19.85 -11.63 4.90
CA LYS A 72 21.26 -11.78 4.53
C LYS A 72 22.22 -11.58 5.71
N ALA A 73 21.93 -10.65 6.62
CA ALA A 73 22.71 -10.43 7.84
C ALA A 73 22.48 -11.52 8.91
N GLY A 74 21.57 -12.47 8.68
CA GLY A 74 21.24 -13.54 9.63
C GLY A 74 20.46 -13.07 10.86
N ILE A 75 19.98 -11.83 10.86
CA ILE A 75 19.18 -11.25 11.96
C ILE A 75 17.87 -12.03 12.11
N THR A 76 17.19 -12.33 11.00
CA THR A 76 15.94 -13.12 11.00
C THR A 76 16.11 -14.45 11.73
N LYS A 77 17.18 -15.20 11.41
CA LYS A 77 17.44 -16.52 11.99
C LYS A 77 17.79 -16.43 13.49
N ARG A 78 18.55 -15.40 13.89
CA ARG A 78 18.85 -15.12 15.30
C ARG A 78 17.59 -14.80 16.09
N LEU A 79 16.70 -13.99 15.52
CA LEU A 79 15.43 -13.57 16.15
C LEU A 79 14.46 -14.74 16.33
N VAL A 80 14.34 -15.61 15.32
CA VAL A 80 13.53 -16.83 15.40
C VAL A 80 14.09 -17.79 16.46
N ASN A 81 15.40 -17.99 16.50
CA ASN A 81 16.03 -18.81 17.53
C ASN A 81 15.83 -18.22 18.93
N PHE A 82 15.97 -16.91 19.09
CA PHE A 82 15.68 -16.23 20.35
C PHE A 82 14.22 -16.44 20.78
N SER A 83 13.27 -16.28 19.86
CA SER A 83 11.84 -16.53 20.12
C SER A 83 11.58 -17.98 20.51
N ASN A 84 12.22 -18.94 19.84
CA ASN A 84 12.15 -20.36 20.20
C ASN A 84 12.75 -20.66 21.58
N ILE A 85 13.82 -19.98 22.00
CA ILE A 85 14.39 -20.16 23.34
C ILE A 85 13.39 -19.68 24.41
N LEU A 86 12.69 -18.57 24.16
CA LEU A 86 11.73 -18.00 25.12
C LEU A 86 10.51 -18.89 25.33
N VAL A 87 9.89 -19.40 24.26
CA VAL A 87 8.57 -20.07 24.35
C VAL A 87 8.51 -21.46 23.72
N GLY A 88 9.58 -21.94 23.09
CA GLY A 88 9.63 -23.23 22.40
C GLY A 88 9.45 -24.44 23.32
N HIS A 89 9.70 -24.29 24.62
CA HIS A 89 9.56 -25.35 25.63
C HIS A 89 8.10 -25.71 25.95
N TRP A 90 7.13 -24.91 25.51
CA TRP A 90 5.71 -25.12 25.76
C TRP A 90 5.07 -26.00 24.68
N ARG A 91 3.95 -26.68 25.00
CA ARG A 91 3.16 -27.41 24.00
C ARG A 91 2.62 -26.43 22.95
N GLY A 92 2.92 -26.66 21.67
CA GLY A 92 2.67 -25.69 20.60
C GLY A 92 3.71 -24.56 20.53
N GLY A 93 4.90 -24.77 21.10
CA GLY A 93 5.96 -23.76 21.22
C GLY A 93 6.41 -23.13 19.89
N LEU A 94 6.37 -23.88 18.78
CA LEU A 94 6.66 -23.34 17.44
C LEU A 94 5.66 -22.26 17.02
N ALA A 95 4.36 -22.43 17.34
CA ALA A 95 3.35 -21.42 17.01
C ALA A 95 3.57 -20.15 17.84
N HIS A 96 3.87 -20.29 19.12
CA HIS A 96 4.18 -19.16 20.00
C HIS A 96 5.47 -18.44 19.58
N ALA A 97 6.50 -19.20 19.22
CA ALA A 97 7.75 -18.64 18.75
C ALA A 97 7.58 -17.88 17.42
N ASN A 98 6.71 -18.35 16.53
CA ASN A 98 6.36 -17.64 15.31
C ASN A 98 5.65 -16.30 15.62
N ILE A 99 4.67 -16.30 16.51
CA ILE A 99 3.96 -15.08 16.91
C ILE A 99 4.95 -14.05 17.49
N ILE A 100 5.81 -14.48 18.42
CA ILE A 100 6.81 -13.59 19.05
C ILE A 100 7.81 -13.07 18.02
N ALA A 101 8.30 -13.92 17.12
CA ALA A 101 9.19 -13.50 16.04
C ALA A 101 8.50 -12.47 15.14
N SER A 102 7.23 -12.67 14.78
CA SER A 102 6.43 -11.72 14.00
C SER A 102 6.24 -10.38 14.72
N VAL A 103 6.01 -10.37 16.03
CA VAL A 103 5.92 -9.14 16.82
C VAL A 103 7.23 -8.35 16.77
N PHE A 104 8.38 -9.03 16.94
CA PHE A 104 9.68 -8.37 16.81
C PHE A 104 9.95 -7.87 15.39
N PHE A 105 9.58 -8.62 14.35
CA PHE A 105 9.70 -8.17 12.97
C PHE A 105 8.84 -6.92 12.71
N ALA A 106 7.59 -6.90 13.14
CA ALA A 106 6.70 -5.76 13.00
C ALA A 106 7.24 -4.50 13.70
N GLY A 107 7.81 -4.65 14.90
CA GLY A 107 8.42 -3.55 15.64
C GLY A 107 9.69 -3.00 14.99
N MET A 108 10.53 -3.86 14.39
CA MET A 108 11.76 -3.42 13.71
C MET A 108 11.50 -2.79 12.34
N THR A 109 10.50 -3.30 11.61
CA THR A 109 10.15 -2.74 10.29
C THR A 109 9.35 -1.45 10.40
N GLY A 110 9.09 -0.92 11.60
CA GLY A 110 8.36 0.35 11.76
C GLY A 110 6.98 0.34 11.09
N ALA A 111 6.35 -0.83 10.99
CA ALA A 111 5.04 -0.97 10.38
C ALA A 111 3.99 -0.45 11.38
N VAL A 112 3.73 0.87 11.30
CA VAL A 112 2.59 1.55 11.92
C VAL A 112 1.87 2.33 10.82
#